data_AF-A0A6S6G0S8-F1
#
_entry.id   AF-A0A6S6G0S8-F1
#
_cell.length_a   1.000
_cell.length_b   1.000
_cell.length_c   1.000
_cell.angle_alpha   90.00
_cell.angle_beta   90.00
_cell.angle_gamma   90.00
#
_symmetry.space_group_name_H-M   'P 1'
#
loop_
_entity.id
_entity.type
_entity.pdbx_description
1 polymer ?
#
loop_
_entity_poly.entity_id
_entity_poly.type
_entity_poly.pdbx_seq_one_letter_code
_entity_poly.pdbx_strand_id
1 'polypeptide(L)'
;MRWKNTPEDEATRQAMGKALALVFIPAGLIIFGLIYIVSPRREPTSQAWANGTYVNACCPPVVLQNGLLVSGNNKAHYRVYYNDTGYFISVDRKIGVKDSEITLSGYADYVPFNNNSEARPAIHNAEALHLFGVSDFTDYRFVKK
;
A
#
# COMPACT_ATOMS: atom_id res chain seq x y z
N MET A 1 -2.72 51.13 13.73
CA MET A 1 -2.42 51.37 15.14
C MET A 1 -0.99 50.91 15.43
N ARG A 2 -0.11 51.84 15.83
CA ARG A 2 1.29 51.53 16.17
C ARG A 2 1.36 51.42 17.69
N TRP A 3 1.47 50.20 18.19
CA TRP A 3 1.58 49.89 19.61
C TRP A 3 2.86 50.52 20.17
N LYS A 4 2.81 51.11 21.37
CA LYS A 4 4.00 51.64 22.04
C LYS A 4 4.51 50.55 23.00
N ASN A 5 5.83 50.45 23.18
CA ASN A 5 6.42 49.47 24.11
C ASN A 5 6.31 49.97 25.55
N THR A 6 5.08 50.19 26.03
CA THR A 6 4.78 50.46 27.43
C THR A 6 4.40 49.14 28.12
N PRO A 7 4.75 48.94 29.40
CA PRO A 7 4.45 47.69 30.12
C PRO A 7 2.95 47.34 30.13
N GLU A 8 2.07 48.35 30.02
CA GLU A 8 0.61 48.15 29.90
C GLU A 8 0.20 47.59 28.53
N ASP A 9 0.90 47.96 27.45
CA ASP A 9 0.67 47.43 26.10
C ASP A 9 1.17 45.97 26.00
N GLU A 10 2.23 45.61 26.72
CA GLU A 10 2.72 44.23 26.83
C GLU A 10 1.74 43.32 27.60
N ALA A 11 1.22 43.80 28.73
CA ALA A 11 0.21 43.09 29.50
C ALA A 11 -1.08 42.88 28.68
N THR A 12 -1.49 43.91 27.92
CA THR A 12 -2.67 43.86 27.04
C THR A 12 -2.46 42.88 25.88
N ARG A 13 -1.25 42.83 25.28
CA ARG A 13 -0.90 41.83 24.26
C ARG A 13 -0.89 40.40 24.80
N GLN A 14 -0.34 40.18 25.99
CA GLN A 14 -0.38 38.85 26.62
C GLN A 14 -1.79 38.42 26.97
N ALA A 15 -2.62 39.32 27.51
CA ALA A 15 -4.02 39.03 27.83
C ALA A 15 -4.83 38.71 26.56
N MET A 16 -4.64 39.49 25.50
CA MET A 16 -5.29 39.26 24.21
C MET A 16 -4.81 37.95 23.56
N GLY A 17 -3.51 37.65 23.63
CA GLY A 17 -2.94 36.39 23.16
C GLY A 17 -3.48 35.17 23.92
N LYS A 18 -3.61 35.27 25.25
CA LYS A 18 -4.22 34.22 26.08
C LYS A 18 -5.71 34.06 25.77
N ALA A 19 -6.45 35.15 25.60
CA ALA A 19 -7.86 35.12 25.26
C ALA A 19 -8.11 34.49 23.88
N LEU A 20 -7.28 34.85 22.88
CA LEU A 20 -7.33 34.24 21.55
C LEU A 20 -6.99 32.74 21.62
N ALA A 21 -5.96 32.35 22.36
CA ALA A 21 -5.61 30.94 22.55
C ALA A 21 -6.74 30.14 23.20
N LEU A 22 -7.46 30.72 24.16
CA LEU A 22 -8.58 30.07 24.86
C LEU A 22 -9.77 29.79 23.94
N VAL A 23 -9.90 30.51 22.82
CA VAL A 23 -10.94 30.28 21.81
C VAL A 23 -10.43 29.40 20.66
N PHE A 24 -9.25 29.68 20.14
CA PHE A 24 -8.72 28.98 18.97
C PHE A 24 -8.24 27.56 19.27
N ILE A 25 -7.72 27.28 20.47
CA ILE A 25 -7.27 25.92 20.82
C ILE A 25 -8.47 24.95 20.88
N PRO A 26 -9.57 25.24 21.61
CA PRO A 26 -10.75 24.36 21.60
C PRO A 26 -11.40 24.27 20.22
N ALA A 27 -11.52 25.38 19.49
CA ALA A 27 -12.06 25.37 18.13
C ALA A 27 -11.21 24.50 17.19
N GLY A 28 -9.88 24.60 17.29
CA GLY A 28 -8.95 23.75 16.55
C GLY A 28 -9.13 22.27 16.89
N LEU A 29 -9.21 21.91 18.17
CA LEU A 29 -9.44 20.53 18.61
C LEU A 29 -10.76 19.96 18.07
N ILE A 30 -11.83 20.76 18.06
CA ILE A 30 -13.12 20.35 17.50
C ILE A 30 -13.01 20.14 15.99
N ILE A 31 -12.38 21.06 15.26
CA ILE A 31 -12.21 20.96 13.80
C ILE A 31 -11.35 19.74 13.44
N PHE A 32 -10.18 19.57 14.07
CA PHE A 32 -9.32 18.42 13.81
C PHE A 32 -9.96 17.10 14.26
N GLY A 33 -10.71 17.11 15.37
CA GLY A 33 -11.49 15.97 15.81
C GLY A 33 -12.57 15.57 14.80
N LEU A 34 -13.30 16.55 14.25
CA LEU A 34 -14.28 16.32 13.20
C LEU A 34 -13.62 15.78 11.93
N ILE A 35 -12.52 16.40 11.48
CA ILE A 35 -11.73 15.90 10.35
C ILE A 35 -11.31 14.47 10.59
N TYR A 36 -10.81 14.13 11.78
CA TYR A 36 -10.40 12.76 12.13
C TYR A 36 -11.57 11.77 12.07
N ILE A 37 -12.77 12.17 12.53
CA ILE A 37 -13.97 11.32 12.53
C ILE A 37 -14.50 11.11 11.10
N VAL A 38 -14.53 12.16 10.27
CA VAL A 38 -15.08 12.09 8.91
C VAL A 38 -14.04 11.65 7.87
N SER A 39 -12.76 11.65 8.22
CA SER A 39 -11.71 11.18 7.33
C SER A 39 -11.95 9.70 7.03
N PRO A 40 -12.06 9.32 5.75
CA PRO A 40 -12.23 7.92 5.38
C PRO A 40 -11.05 7.13 5.92
N ARG A 41 -11.32 6.22 6.86
CA ARG A 41 -10.33 5.25 7.31
C ARG A 41 -10.02 4.36 6.12
N ARG A 42 -8.81 4.46 5.58
CA ARG A 42 -8.34 3.50 4.58
C ARG A 42 -8.20 2.16 5.27
N GLU A 43 -9.21 1.31 5.13
CA GLU A 43 -9.07 -0.09 5.50
C GLU A 43 -8.01 -0.73 4.60
N PRO A 44 -7.01 -1.43 5.17
CA PRO A 44 -6.05 -2.15 4.36
C PRO A 44 -6.80 -3.17 3.53
N THR A 45 -6.43 -3.29 2.25
CA THR A 45 -7.05 -4.29 1.38
C THR A 45 -6.89 -5.69 1.98
N SER A 46 -7.97 -6.45 1.98
CA SER A 46 -7.96 -7.82 2.49
C SER A 46 -6.97 -8.70 1.71
N GLN A 47 -6.09 -9.39 2.43
CA GLN A 47 -5.17 -10.36 1.83
C GLN A 47 -5.91 -11.49 1.12
N ALA A 48 -7.12 -11.81 1.59
CA ALA A 48 -7.93 -12.89 1.05
C ALA A 48 -8.29 -12.70 -0.42
N TRP A 49 -8.28 -11.45 -0.91
CA TRP A 49 -8.53 -11.14 -2.32
C TRP A 49 -7.55 -11.85 -3.26
N ALA A 50 -6.27 -11.95 -2.88
CA ALA A 50 -5.22 -12.58 -3.68
C ALA A 50 -5.13 -14.10 -3.47
N ASN A 51 -5.92 -14.69 -2.56
CA ASN A 51 -5.80 -16.11 -2.23
C ASN A 51 -6.08 -17.00 -3.45
N GLY A 52 -5.24 -18.00 -3.66
CA GLY A 52 -5.36 -18.94 -4.78
C GLY A 52 -4.08 -19.69 -5.07
N THR A 53 -4.19 -20.68 -5.95
CA THR A 53 -3.05 -21.39 -6.53
C THR A 53 -2.88 -20.92 -7.97
N TYR A 54 -1.73 -20.33 -8.27
CA TYR A 54 -1.40 -19.78 -9.56
C TYR A 54 -0.39 -20.70 -10.24
N VAL A 55 -0.71 -21.15 -11.45
CA VAL A 55 0.04 -22.17 -12.18
C VAL A 55 0.63 -21.61 -13.47
N ASN A 56 1.85 -22.02 -13.80
CA ASN A 56 2.51 -21.76 -15.07
C ASN A 56 3.16 -23.06 -15.56
N ALA A 57 3.39 -23.19 -16.87
CA ALA A 57 4.04 -24.36 -17.45
C ALA A 57 5.55 -24.48 -17.13
N CYS A 58 6.25 -23.36 -16.92
CA CYS A 58 7.71 -23.34 -16.70
C CYS A 58 8.12 -23.78 -15.31
N CYS A 59 7.29 -23.52 -14.31
CA CYS A 59 7.76 -23.29 -12.95
C CYS A 59 6.79 -23.88 -11.92
N PRO A 60 7.25 -24.17 -10.68
CA PRO A 60 6.38 -24.64 -9.61
C PRO A 60 5.22 -23.66 -9.35
N PRO A 61 4.05 -24.16 -8.90
CA PRO A 61 2.90 -23.31 -8.62
C PRO A 61 3.21 -22.29 -7.52
N VAL A 62 2.57 -21.12 -7.60
CA VAL A 62 2.58 -20.10 -6.54
C VAL A 62 1.27 -20.20 -5.78
N VAL A 63 1.35 -20.53 -4.49
CA VAL A 63 0.20 -20.57 -3.59
C VAL A 63 0.21 -19.29 -2.75
N LEU A 64 -0.85 -18.50 -2.86
CA LEU A 64 -1.08 -17.33 -2.04
C LEU A 64 -2.18 -17.64 -1.03
N GLN A 65 -1.89 -17.48 0.26
CA GLN A 65 -2.88 -17.72 1.31
C GLN A 65 -2.65 -16.79 2.50
N ASN A 66 -3.57 -15.86 2.72
CA ASN A 66 -3.64 -14.97 3.87
C ASN A 66 -2.31 -14.22 4.15
N GLY A 67 -1.69 -13.67 3.09
CA GLY A 67 -0.42 -12.95 3.21
C GLY A 67 0.83 -13.84 3.25
N LEU A 68 0.70 -15.14 3.04
CA LEU A 68 1.83 -16.07 2.83
C LEU A 68 1.87 -16.54 1.38
N LEU A 69 3.03 -16.36 0.75
CA LEU A 69 3.37 -16.89 -0.57
C LEU A 69 4.23 -18.14 -0.39
N VAL A 70 3.85 -19.22 -1.08
CA VAL A 70 4.61 -20.47 -1.11
C VAL A 70 4.79 -20.91 -2.57
N SER A 71 6.02 -21.20 -2.97
CA SER A 71 6.29 -21.86 -4.26
C SER A 71 7.50 -22.78 -4.15
N GLY A 72 7.32 -24.07 -4.43
CA GLY A 72 8.35 -25.09 -4.19
C GLY A 72 8.83 -25.03 -2.73
N ASN A 73 10.14 -24.84 -2.55
CA ASN A 73 10.77 -24.68 -1.23
C ASN A 73 10.80 -23.24 -0.71
N ASN A 74 10.35 -22.27 -1.51
CA ASN A 74 10.41 -20.85 -1.19
C ASN A 74 9.14 -20.38 -0.47
N LYS A 75 9.33 -19.58 0.58
CA LYS A 75 8.26 -18.97 1.38
C LYS A 75 8.58 -17.51 1.64
N ALA A 76 7.58 -16.65 1.44
CA ALA A 76 7.69 -15.23 1.73
C ALA A 76 6.35 -14.66 2.18
N HIS A 77 6.40 -13.59 2.97
CA HIS A 77 5.21 -12.80 3.25
C HIS A 77 4.91 -11.87 2.07
N TYR A 78 3.63 -11.70 1.79
CA TYR A 78 3.14 -10.72 0.84
C TYR A 78 2.06 -9.85 1.48
N ARG A 79 1.88 -8.65 0.92
CA ARG A 79 0.78 -7.75 1.25
C ARG A 79 0.08 -7.31 -0.02
N VAL A 80 -1.24 -7.41 -0.04
CA VAL A 80 -2.07 -6.76 -1.05
C VAL A 80 -2.04 -5.25 -0.81
N TYR A 81 -1.78 -4.51 -1.89
CA TYR A 81 -1.79 -3.07 -1.93
C TYR A 81 -2.74 -2.61 -3.04
N TYR A 82 -3.46 -1.52 -2.78
CA TYR A 82 -4.33 -0.86 -3.75
C TYR A 82 -3.86 0.57 -4.00
N ASN A 83 -3.74 0.94 -5.27
CA ASN A 83 -3.51 2.32 -5.71
C ASN A 83 -4.43 2.67 -6.89
N ASP A 84 -4.20 3.85 -7.48
CA ASP A 84 -4.96 4.36 -8.63
C ASP A 84 -4.86 3.46 -9.87
N THR A 85 -3.86 2.58 -9.91
CA THR A 85 -3.63 1.58 -10.95
C THR A 85 -4.12 0.18 -10.57
N GLY A 86 -4.89 0.03 -9.47
CA GLY A 86 -5.58 -1.18 -9.00
C GLY A 86 -4.87 -2.00 -7.93
N TYR A 87 -5.14 -3.32 -7.90
CA TYR A 87 -4.62 -4.24 -6.87
C TYR A 87 -3.32 -4.93 -7.28
N PHE A 88 -2.36 -4.92 -6.36
CA PHE A 88 -1.02 -5.51 -6.50
C PHE A 88 -0.69 -6.33 -5.26
N ILE A 89 0.29 -7.24 -5.37
CA ILE A 89 0.98 -7.76 -4.20
C ILE A 89 2.40 -7.21 -4.11
N SER A 90 2.79 -6.86 -2.90
CA SER A 90 4.17 -6.58 -2.50
C SER A 90 4.71 -7.76 -1.73
N VAL A 91 5.87 -8.28 -2.12
CA VAL A 91 6.52 -9.42 -1.49
C VAL A 91 7.79 -8.94 -0.78
N ASP A 92 7.90 -9.17 0.53
CA ASP A 92 8.94 -8.57 1.37
C ASP A 92 10.37 -8.89 0.93
N ARG A 93 10.57 -10.04 0.26
CA ARG A 93 11.88 -10.52 -0.20
C ARG A 93 12.13 -10.29 -1.68
N LYS A 94 11.22 -9.58 -2.37
CA LYS A 94 11.12 -9.50 -3.83
C LYS A 94 10.94 -10.87 -4.47
N ILE A 95 10.33 -10.92 -5.65
CA ILE A 95 10.05 -12.19 -6.31
C ILE A 95 10.36 -12.11 -7.80
N GLY A 96 10.84 -13.21 -8.35
CA GLY A 96 11.07 -13.33 -9.79
C GLY A 96 11.25 -14.78 -10.20
N VAL A 97 11.41 -15.00 -11.50
CA VAL A 97 11.72 -16.31 -12.08
C VAL A 97 13.19 -16.35 -12.50
N LYS A 98 13.90 -17.41 -12.15
CA LYS A 98 15.27 -17.66 -12.61
C LYS A 98 15.44 -19.14 -12.85
N ASP A 99 15.94 -19.52 -14.02
CA ASP A 99 16.23 -20.91 -14.38
C ASP A 99 15.03 -21.85 -14.13
N SER A 100 13.82 -21.41 -14.49
CA SER A 100 12.55 -22.12 -14.26
C SER A 100 12.16 -22.34 -12.79
N GLU A 101 12.84 -21.68 -11.86
CA GLU A 101 12.49 -21.67 -10.45
C GLU A 101 12.02 -20.28 -10.00
N ILE A 102 11.14 -20.26 -9.01
CA ILE A 102 10.72 -19.02 -8.36
C ILE A 102 11.73 -18.67 -7.30
N THR A 103 12.31 -17.47 -7.38
CA THR A 103 13.35 -17.01 -6.47
C THR A 103 12.92 -15.79 -5.67
N LEU A 104 13.38 -15.73 -4.42
CA LEU A 104 13.13 -14.63 -3.46
C LEU A 104 14.30 -13.65 -3.43
N SER A 105 14.67 -13.17 -4.62
CA SER A 105 15.78 -12.23 -4.85
C SER A 105 15.55 -11.36 -6.10
N GLY A 106 14.30 -11.20 -6.52
CA GLY A 106 13.93 -10.50 -7.75
C GLY A 106 14.00 -8.97 -7.67
N TYR A 107 13.55 -8.31 -8.74
CA TYR A 107 13.50 -6.84 -8.85
C TYR A 107 12.10 -6.26 -8.61
N ALA A 108 11.04 -7.06 -8.77
CA ALA A 108 9.66 -6.58 -8.75
C ALA A 108 9.09 -6.57 -7.32
N ASP A 109 8.89 -5.35 -6.79
CA ASP A 109 8.15 -5.09 -5.56
C ASP A 109 6.63 -5.08 -5.79
N TYR A 110 6.18 -5.03 -7.05
CA TYR A 110 4.76 -5.00 -7.42
C TYR A 110 4.48 -6.03 -8.49
N VAL A 111 3.65 -7.02 -8.15
CA VAL A 111 3.16 -7.99 -9.13
C VAL A 111 1.72 -7.63 -9.52
N PRO A 112 1.46 -7.25 -10.79
CA PRO A 112 0.12 -6.99 -11.27
C PRO A 112 -0.66 -8.29 -11.44
N PHE A 113 -1.98 -8.23 -11.20
CA PHE A 113 -2.91 -9.29 -11.58
C PHE A 113 -3.67 -8.90 -12.86
N ASN A 114 -3.70 -9.74 -13.92
CA ASN A 114 -4.69 -9.63 -15.01
C ASN A 114 -4.73 -10.81 -16.03
N ASN A 115 -5.78 -10.84 -16.86
CA ASN A 115 -6.00 -11.75 -17.98
C ASN A 115 -5.11 -11.48 -19.21
N ASN A 116 -4.58 -10.28 -19.40
CA ASN A 116 -3.72 -9.95 -20.55
C ASN A 116 -2.45 -9.25 -20.07
N SER A 117 -1.32 -9.56 -20.70
CA SER A 117 -0.04 -8.84 -20.56
C SER A 117 -0.14 -7.34 -20.89
N GLU A 118 -1.29 -6.89 -21.40
CA GLU A 118 -1.70 -5.50 -21.51
C GLU A 118 -2.12 -4.95 -20.14
N ALA A 119 -1.13 -4.66 -19.28
CA ALA A 119 -1.08 -3.74 -18.13
C ALA A 119 -2.35 -2.98 -17.65
N ARG A 120 -3.54 -3.60 -17.63
CA ARG A 120 -4.77 -3.06 -17.06
C ARG A 120 -4.98 -3.66 -15.67
N PRO A 121 -5.49 -2.90 -14.70
CA PRO A 121 -5.63 -3.40 -13.34
C PRO A 121 -6.61 -4.54 -13.18
N ALA A 122 -6.29 -5.50 -12.30
CA ALA A 122 -7.31 -6.28 -11.62
C ALA A 122 -8.06 -5.36 -10.65
N ILE A 123 -9.28 -4.97 -11.00
CA ILE A 123 -10.14 -4.13 -10.14
C ILE A 123 -11.07 -5.01 -9.29
N HIS A 124 -11.33 -6.25 -9.70
CA HIS A 124 -12.37 -7.09 -9.07
C HIS A 124 -12.06 -8.58 -8.94
N ASN A 125 -10.97 -9.10 -9.54
CA ASN A 125 -10.58 -10.50 -9.39
C ASN A 125 -9.07 -10.70 -9.62
N ALA A 126 -8.44 -11.53 -8.81
CA ALA A 126 -7.05 -11.94 -8.96
C ALA A 126 -6.95 -13.12 -9.94
N GLU A 127 -6.89 -12.86 -11.25
CA GLU A 127 -6.98 -13.92 -12.28
C GLU A 127 -5.64 -14.56 -12.63
N ALA A 128 -4.57 -13.78 -12.83
CA ALA A 128 -3.24 -14.31 -13.07
C ALA A 128 -2.19 -13.43 -12.39
N LEU A 129 -1.07 -14.02 -11.98
CA LEU A 129 0.05 -13.38 -11.31
C LEU A 129 1.22 -13.29 -12.30
N HIS A 130 1.74 -12.08 -12.56
CA HIS A 130 2.83 -11.85 -13.51
C HIS A 130 4.19 -11.73 -12.82
N LEU A 131 5.02 -12.75 -12.93
CA LEU A 131 6.37 -12.73 -12.37
C LEU A 131 7.38 -12.44 -13.48
N PHE A 132 8.31 -11.54 -13.22
CA PHE A 132 9.35 -11.20 -14.20
C PHE A 132 10.60 -12.06 -13.97
N GLY A 133 11.23 -12.46 -15.07
CA GLY A 133 12.52 -13.11 -15.04
C GLY A 133 13.60 -12.18 -14.50
N VAL A 134 14.44 -12.69 -13.60
CA VAL A 134 15.45 -11.87 -12.90
C VAL A 134 16.56 -11.40 -13.86
N SER A 135 16.85 -12.17 -14.90
CA SER A 135 17.95 -11.90 -15.84
C SER A 135 17.50 -11.31 -17.16
N ASP A 136 16.31 -11.67 -17.62
CA ASP A 136 15.82 -11.42 -18.99
C ASP A 136 14.54 -10.56 -19.03
N PHE A 137 13.95 -10.25 -17.86
CA PHE A 137 12.68 -9.54 -17.72
C PHE A 137 11.50 -10.18 -18.49
N THR A 138 11.61 -11.45 -18.85
CA THR A 138 10.52 -12.20 -19.49
C THR A 138 9.32 -12.22 -18.55
N ASP A 139 8.13 -11.95 -19.06
CA ASP A 139 6.89 -12.02 -18.28
C ASP A 139 6.40 -13.47 -18.20
N TYR A 140 6.38 -14.02 -16.99
CA TYR A 140 5.83 -15.32 -16.67
C TYR A 140 4.45 -15.16 -16.04
N ARG A 141 3.42 -15.49 -16.81
CA ARG A 141 2.01 -15.42 -16.37
C ARG A 141 1.59 -16.70 -15.64
N PHE A 142 1.31 -16.62 -14.35
CA PHE A 142 0.77 -17.72 -13.54
C PHE A 142 -0.75 -17.58 -13.40
N VAL A 143 -1.53 -18.44 -14.04
CA VAL A 143 -3.00 -18.34 -14.05
C VAL A 143 -3.59 -19.01 -12.80
N LYS A 144 -4.57 -18.37 -12.17
CA LYS A 144 -5.29 -18.93 -11.01
C LYS A 144 -6.10 -20.15 -11.42
N LYS A 145 -5.96 -21.23 -10.64
CA LYS A 145 -6.70 -22.49 -10.80
C LYS A 145 -7.92 -22.55 -9.90
#